data_AF-A0A0F9RF48-F1
#
_entry.id   AF-A0A0F9RF48-F1
#
_cell.length_a   1.000
_cell.length_b   1.000
_cell.length_c   1.000
_cell.angle_alpha   90.00
_cell.angle_beta   90.00
_cell.angle_gamma   90.00
#
_symmetry.space_group_name_H-M   'P 1'
#
loop_
_entity.id
_entity.type
_entity.pdbx_description
1 polymer ?
#
loop_
_entity_poly.entity_id
_entity_poly.type
_entity_poly.pdbx_seq_one_letter_code
_entity_poly.pdbx_strand_id
1 'polypeptide(L)'
;MKQLGKQYNLGPWLGGFKDLASRTMVYVSAISFTQITATFYYTTLFPNLKETVPWLTFWMFFGTLVLMVLVIMLIEYKFILPSSYTFLNEQEYKHENLIRKDIRLLQEEMKTEIQKLREEINASRNNSSS
;
A
#
# COMPACT_ATOMS: atom_id res chain seq x y z
N MET A 1 -28.08 -20.07 -3.24
CA MET A 1 -27.81 -18.72 -2.69
C MET A 1 -27.37 -17.82 -3.83
N LYS A 2 -27.90 -16.60 -3.87
CA LYS A 2 -27.91 -15.67 -5.01
C LYS A 2 -26.49 -15.32 -5.53
N GLN A 3 -26.36 -15.28 -6.86
CA GLN A 3 -25.22 -14.79 -7.65
C GLN A 3 -25.00 -13.27 -7.48
N LEU A 4 -24.86 -12.78 -6.26
CA LEU A 4 -24.75 -11.34 -5.93
C LEU A 4 -23.38 -10.72 -6.25
N GLY A 5 -22.43 -11.49 -6.79
CA GLY A 5 -21.05 -11.04 -7.02
C GLY A 5 -20.62 -11.02 -8.48
N LYS A 6 -21.52 -10.81 -9.45
CA LYS A 6 -21.10 -10.71 -10.85
C LYS A 6 -20.37 -9.37 -11.04
N GLN A 7 -19.04 -9.41 -11.07
CA GLN A 7 -18.19 -8.24 -11.29
C GLN A 7 -18.57 -7.58 -12.62
N TYR A 8 -19.20 -6.41 -12.54
CA TYR A 8 -19.49 -5.61 -13.72
C TYR A 8 -18.18 -5.02 -14.24
N ASN A 9 -17.85 -5.32 -15.49
CA ASN A 9 -16.70 -4.73 -16.17
C ASN A 9 -17.05 -3.30 -16.58
N LEU A 10 -17.13 -2.42 -15.58
CA LEU A 10 -17.16 -0.99 -15.78
C LEU A 10 -15.82 -0.64 -16.42
N GLY A 11 -15.85 -0.16 -17.67
CA GLY A 11 -14.64 0.09 -18.46
C GLY A 11 -13.59 0.96 -17.75
N PRO A 12 -12.39 1.12 -18.35
CA PRO A 12 -11.19 1.63 -17.66
C PRO A 12 -11.32 3.05 -17.09
N TRP A 13 -12.36 3.78 -17.46
CA TRP A 13 -12.62 5.16 -17.03
C TRP A 13 -12.78 5.32 -15.52
N LEU A 14 -13.52 4.43 -14.84
CA LEU A 14 -13.69 4.52 -13.38
C LEU A 14 -12.37 4.24 -12.65
N GLY A 15 -11.57 3.30 -13.17
CA GLY A 15 -10.22 3.04 -12.67
C GLY A 15 -9.30 4.24 -12.87
N GLY A 16 -9.30 4.83 -14.08
CA GLY A 16 -8.50 6.02 -14.40
C GLY A 16 -8.90 7.25 -13.57
N PHE A 17 -10.19 7.47 -13.34
CA PHE A 17 -10.66 8.55 -12.46
C PHE A 17 -10.21 8.34 -11.02
N LYS A 18 -10.34 7.12 -10.48
CA LYS A 18 -9.86 6.79 -9.14
C LYS A 18 -8.35 7.00 -9.00
N ASP A 19 -7.57 6.61 -10.01
CA ASP A 19 -6.11 6.79 -10.00
C ASP A 19 -5.75 8.29 -10.02
N LEU A 20 -6.38 9.07 -10.90
CA LEU A 20 -6.17 10.52 -10.99
C LEU A 20 -6.57 11.22 -9.69
N ALA A 21 -7.71 10.85 -9.12
CA ALA A 21 -8.18 11.37 -7.84
C ALA A 21 -7.20 11.03 -6.71
N SER A 22 -6.71 9.78 -6.64
CA SER A 22 -5.75 9.35 -5.62
C SER A 22 -4.43 10.11 -5.71
N ARG A 23 -3.92 10.36 -6.93
CA ARG A 23 -2.72 11.16 -7.14
C ARG A 23 -2.90 12.63 -6.74
N THR A 24 -4.07 13.19 -7.04
CA THR A 24 -4.38 14.59 -6.72
C THR A 24 -4.67 14.78 -5.23
N MET A 25 -5.21 13.76 -4.57
CA MET A 25 -5.60 13.78 -3.16
C MET A 25 -4.44 14.14 -2.25
N VAL A 26 -3.21 13.72 -2.56
CA VAL A 26 -2.01 14.08 -1.80
C VAL A 26 -1.82 15.60 -1.72
N TYR A 27 -1.96 16.30 -2.85
CA TYR A 27 -1.82 17.76 -2.91
C TYR A 27 -2.98 18.46 -2.19
N VAL A 28 -4.21 17.98 -2.40
CA VAL A 28 -5.41 18.53 -1.74
C VAL A 28 -5.28 18.39 -0.23
N SER A 29 -4.89 17.21 0.26
CA SER A 29 -4.68 16.96 1.68
C SER A 29 -3.62 17.87 2.29
N ALA A 30 -2.51 18.13 1.59
CA ALA A 30 -1.48 19.05 2.08
C ALA A 30 -1.98 20.50 2.20
N ILE A 31 -2.75 20.97 1.21
CA ILE A 31 -3.36 22.30 1.23
C ILE A 31 -4.39 22.39 2.36
N SER A 32 -5.31 21.43 2.44
CA SER A 32 -6.34 21.38 3.48
C SER A 32 -5.74 21.31 4.88
N PHE A 33 -4.67 20.52 5.07
CA PHE A 33 -3.95 20.46 6.33
C PHE A 33 -3.38 21.83 6.73
N THR A 34 -2.76 22.54 5.78
CA THR A 34 -2.21 23.87 6.03
C THR A 34 -3.29 24.87 6.38
N GLN A 35 -4.44 24.84 5.68
CA GLN A 35 -5.58 25.70 5.96
C GLN A 35 -6.15 25.45 7.36
N ILE A 36 -6.44 24.19 7.71
CA ILE A 36 -6.97 23.83 9.03
C ILE A 36 -5.98 24.23 10.13
N THR A 37 -4.69 24.01 9.91
CA THR A 37 -3.63 24.38 10.86
C THR A 37 -3.57 25.89 11.06
N ALA A 38 -3.64 26.67 9.99
CA ALA A 38 -3.68 28.13 10.06
C ALA A 38 -4.93 28.63 10.79
N THR A 39 -6.11 28.11 10.43
CA THR A 39 -7.37 28.44 11.10
C THR A 39 -7.26 28.14 12.60
N PHE A 40 -6.89 26.91 12.96
CA PHE A 40 -6.77 26.52 14.37
C PHE A 40 -5.79 27.40 15.15
N TYR A 41 -4.65 27.74 14.54
CA TYR A 41 -3.68 28.64 15.17
C TYR A 41 -4.30 30.01 15.48
N TYR A 42 -4.93 30.65 14.51
CA TYR A 42 -5.44 32.01 14.69
C TYR A 42 -6.75 32.09 15.48
N THR A 43 -7.63 31.10 15.36
CA THR A 43 -8.95 31.13 16.03
C THR A 43 -8.89 30.57 17.44
N THR A 44 -8.04 29.59 17.69
CA THR A 44 -8.05 28.83 18.94
C THR A 44 -6.76 29.01 19.69
N LEU A 45 -5.62 28.72 19.07
CA LEU A 45 -4.37 28.62 19.80
C LEU A 45 -3.84 29.99 20.24
N PHE A 46 -3.72 30.94 19.32
CA PHE A 46 -3.20 32.27 19.57
C PHE A 46 -4.05 33.04 20.60
N PRO A 47 -5.38 33.12 20.51
CA PRO A 47 -6.18 33.85 21.49
C PRO A 47 -6.08 33.26 22.91
N ASN A 48 -6.01 31.94 23.04
CA ASN A 48 -5.98 31.27 24.35
C ASN A 48 -4.58 31.19 24.97
N LEU A 49 -3.51 31.18 24.16
CA LEU A 49 -2.13 31.04 24.64
C LEU A 49 -1.31 32.31 24.56
N LYS A 50 -1.81 33.41 23.98
CA LYS A 50 -1.06 34.66 23.88
C LYS A 50 -0.63 35.21 25.25
N GLU A 51 -1.41 34.99 26.30
CA GLU A 51 -1.08 35.47 27.65
C GLU A 51 0.08 34.68 28.28
N THR A 52 0.16 33.37 28.01
CA THR A 52 1.20 32.50 28.59
C THR A 52 2.44 32.41 27.69
N VAL A 53 2.25 32.45 26.37
CA VAL A 53 3.29 32.17 25.37
C VAL A 53 3.20 33.18 24.21
N PRO A 54 3.39 34.50 24.46
CA PRO A 54 3.27 35.53 23.43
C PRO A 54 4.34 35.44 22.33
N TRP A 55 5.46 34.77 22.60
CA TRP A 55 6.54 34.56 21.63
C TRP A 55 6.27 33.42 20.65
N LEU A 56 5.20 32.64 20.85
CA LEU A 56 4.85 31.56 19.94
C LEU A 56 4.42 32.17 18.61
N THR A 57 5.22 31.95 17.57
CA THR A 57 4.89 32.36 16.21
C THR A 57 4.19 31.22 15.46
N PHE A 58 3.44 31.56 14.41
CA PHE A 58 2.79 30.56 13.56
C PHE A 58 3.79 29.52 13.02
N TRP A 59 4.98 29.95 12.63
CA TRP A 59 6.03 29.05 12.11
C TRP A 59 6.56 28.07 13.16
N MET A 60 6.67 28.49 14.43
CA MET A 60 7.05 27.57 15.51
C MET A 60 5.96 26.53 15.74
N PHE A 61 4.70 26.96 15.80
CA PHE A 61 3.56 26.05 15.92
C PHE A 61 3.51 25.06 14.75
N PHE A 62 3.60 25.56 13.52
CA PHE A 62 3.62 24.73 12.32
C PHE A 62 4.80 23.74 12.33
N GLY A 63 6.00 24.19 12.72
CA GLY A 63 7.17 23.33 12.87
C GLY A 63 6.96 22.21 13.89
N THR A 64 6.32 22.48 15.03
CA THR A 64 5.99 21.44 16.02
C THR A 64 5.01 20.41 15.48
N LEU A 65 4.03 20.83 14.69
CA LEU A 65 3.10 19.91 14.03
C LEU A 65 3.80 19.02 13.01
N VAL A 66 4.68 19.58 12.17
CA VAL A 66 5.47 18.79 11.21
C VAL A 66 6.33 17.76 11.95
N LEU A 67 6.97 18.15 13.06
CA LEU A 67 7.76 17.24 13.87
C LEU A 67 6.91 16.13 14.49
N MET A 68 5.71 16.46 14.97
CA MET A 68 4.75 15.47 15.48
C MET A 68 4.35 14.47 14.40
N VAL A 69 4.05 14.93 13.18
CA VAL A 69 3.74 14.05 12.04
C VAL A 69 4.92 13.13 11.72
N LEU A 70 6.16 13.62 11.73
CA LEU A 70 7.34 12.79 11.53
C LEU A 70 7.49 11.71 12.60
N VAL A 71 7.23 12.03 13.88
CA VAL A 71 7.25 11.03 14.96
C VAL A 71 6.17 9.97 14.74
N ILE A 72 4.97 10.38 14.34
CA ILE A 72 3.88 9.44 14.01
C ILE A 72 4.29 8.54 12.84
N MET A 73 4.91 9.08 11.78
CA MET A 73 5.42 8.29 10.67
C MET A 73 6.47 7.27 11.11
N LEU A 74 7.37 7.63 12.04
CA LEU A 74 8.35 6.70 12.58
C LEU A 74 7.68 5.55 13.35
N ILE A 75 6.63 5.85 14.13
CA ILE A 75 5.85 4.84 14.85
C ILE A 75 5.13 3.93 13.85
N GLU A 76 4.50 4.51 12.83
CA GLU A 76 3.79 3.78 11.79
C GLU A 76 4.73 2.83 11.04
N TYR A 77 5.90 3.33 10.63
CA TYR A 77 6.91 2.54 9.95
C TYR A 77 7.46 1.40 10.82
N LYS A 78 7.75 1.69 12.09
CA LYS A 78 8.41 0.72 12.98
C LYS A 78 7.46 -0.32 13.57
N PHE A 79 6.19 0.03 13.82
CA PHE A 79 5.25 -0.83 14.54
C PHE A 79 4.03 -1.23 13.70
N ILE A 80 3.40 -0.27 13.01
CA ILE A 80 2.12 -0.51 12.34
C ILE A 80 2.31 -1.28 11.03
N LEU A 81 3.27 -0.89 10.20
CA LEU A 81 3.56 -1.57 8.94
C LEU A 81 3.94 -3.04 9.15
N PRO A 82 4.92 -3.41 9.99
CA PRO A 82 5.26 -4.83 10.17
C PRO A 82 4.10 -5.63 10.77
N SER A 83 3.31 -5.04 11.68
CA SER A 83 2.10 -5.67 12.20
C SER A 83 1.07 -5.92 11.10
N SER A 84 0.83 -4.93 10.25
CA SER A 84 -0.11 -5.03 9.13
C SER A 84 0.32 -6.09 8.11
N TYR A 85 1.60 -6.14 7.77
CA TYR A 85 2.15 -7.17 6.89
C TYR A 85 2.02 -8.56 7.52
N THR A 86 2.33 -8.71 8.81
CA THR A 86 2.18 -10.00 9.50
C THR A 86 0.73 -10.46 9.53
N PHE A 87 -0.21 -9.54 9.79
CA PHE A 87 -1.64 -9.83 9.78
C PHE A 87 -2.17 -10.19 8.40
N LEU A 88 -1.77 -9.45 7.36
CA LEU A 88 -2.12 -9.77 5.98
C LEU A 88 -1.58 -11.14 5.58
N ASN A 89 -0.31 -11.40 5.90
CA ASN A 89 0.33 -12.68 5.65
C ASN A 89 -0.40 -13.82 6.38
N GLU A 90 -0.75 -13.65 7.65
CA GLU A 90 -1.53 -14.67 8.35
C GLU A 90 -2.90 -14.92 7.71
N GLN A 91 -3.62 -13.87 7.30
CA GLN A 91 -4.91 -14.04 6.62
C GLN A 91 -4.74 -14.74 5.27
N GLU A 92 -3.70 -14.38 4.52
CA GLU A 92 -3.38 -14.94 3.22
C GLU A 92 -2.89 -16.39 3.29
N TYR A 93 -2.31 -16.80 4.42
CA TYR A 93 -1.93 -18.19 4.69
C TYR A 93 -3.07 -19.01 5.29
N LYS A 94 -3.96 -18.39 6.08
CA LYS A 94 -5.13 -19.07 6.69
C LYS A 94 -6.25 -19.33 5.68
N HIS A 95 -6.40 -18.47 4.67
CA HIS A 95 -7.32 -18.70 3.55
C HIS A 95 -6.51 -19.31 2.41
N GLU A 96 -6.96 -20.42 1.81
CA GLU A 96 -6.34 -20.95 0.60
C GLU A 96 -6.42 -19.91 -0.52
N ASN A 97 -5.41 -19.04 -0.61
CA ASN A 97 -5.40 -17.97 -1.58
C ASN A 97 -5.36 -18.60 -2.99
N LEU A 98 -6.42 -18.36 -3.77
CA LEU A 98 -6.59 -18.92 -5.12
C LEU A 98 -5.40 -18.59 -6.01
N ILE A 99 -4.86 -17.37 -5.87
CA ILE A 99 -3.66 -16.92 -6.59
C ILE A 99 -2.46 -17.82 -6.25
N ARG A 100 -2.32 -18.22 -4.98
CA ARG A 100 -1.21 -19.07 -4.54
C ARG A 100 -1.37 -20.52 -5.03
N LYS A 101 -2.61 -20.99 -5.14
CA LYS A 101 -2.93 -22.29 -5.75
C LYS A 101 -2.58 -22.29 -7.23
N ASP A 102 -2.96 -21.25 -7.96
CA ASP A 102 -2.62 -21.08 -9.37
C ASP A 102 -1.10 -20.99 -9.58
N ILE A 103 -0.39 -20.25 -8.72
CA ILE A 103 1.09 -20.19 -8.76
C ILE A 103 1.72 -21.57 -8.50
N ARG A 104 1.20 -22.35 -7.55
CA ARG A 104 1.70 -23.71 -7.30
C ARG A 104 1.47 -24.63 -8.49
N LEU A 105 0.28 -24.58 -9.09
CA LEU A 105 -0.03 -25.36 -10.30
C LEU A 105 0.90 -25.00 -11.45
N LEU A 106 1.10 -23.69 -11.70
CA LEU A 106 2.06 -23.22 -12.72
C LEU A 106 3.49 -23.68 -12.43
N GLN A 107 3.92 -23.68 -11.17
CA GLN A 107 5.25 -24.18 -10.79
C GLN A 107 5.40 -25.70 -11.02
N GLU A 108 4.36 -26.48 -10.78
CA GLU A 108 4.35 -27.92 -11.03
C GLU A 108 4.36 -28.22 -12.54
N GLU A 109 3.58 -27.49 -13.33
CA GLU A 109 3.58 -27.60 -14.80
C GLU A 109 4.95 -27.28 -15.37
N MET A 110 5.58 -26.16 -14.96
CA MET A 110 6.92 -25.80 -15.39
C MET A 110 7.98 -26.84 -15.03
N LYS A 111 7.92 -27.42 -13.81
CA LYS A 111 8.87 -28.47 -13.42
C LYS A 111 8.73 -29.72 -14.28
N THR A 112 7.49 -30.08 -14.60
CA THR A 112 7.19 -31.26 -15.42
C THR A 112 7.68 -31.06 -16.85
N GLU A 113 7.48 -29.88 -17.43
CA GLU A 113 8.03 -29.54 -18.75
C GLU A 113 9.56 -29.55 -18.79
N ILE A 114 10.22 -29.00 -17.76
CA ILE A 114 11.69 -29.01 -17.67
C ILE A 114 12.22 -30.45 -17.57
N GLN A 115 11.53 -31.34 -16.86
CA GLN A 115 11.91 -32.74 -16.76
C GLN A 115 11.78 -33.47 -18.11
N LYS A 116 10.65 -33.28 -18.81
CA LYS A 116 10.44 -33.84 -20.16
C LYS A 116 11.51 -33.38 -21.14
N LEU A 117 11.81 -32.08 -21.16
CA LEU A 117 12.87 -31.52 -22.01
C LEU A 117 14.25 -32.10 -21.67
N ARG A 118 14.55 -32.34 -20.39
CA ARG A 118 15.81 -33.01 -19.98
C ARG A 118 15.87 -34.46 -20.45
N GLU A 119 14.76 -35.19 -20.39
CA GLU A 119 14.69 -36.57 -20.87
C GLU A 119 14.86 -36.65 -22.39
N GLU A 120 14.22 -35.75 -23.14
CA GLU A 120 14.38 -35.64 -24.60
C GLU A 120 15.82 -35.31 -24.99
N ILE A 121 16.46 -34.34 -24.33
CA ILE A 121 17.88 -33.99 -24.59
C ILE A 121 18.80 -35.19 -24.32
N ASN A 122 18.58 -35.92 -23.22
CA ASN A 122 19.38 -37.10 -22.89
C ASN A 122 19.16 -38.24 -23.88
N ALA A 123 17.93 -38.46 -24.34
CA ALA A 123 17.62 -39.47 -25.36
C ALA A 123 18.24 -39.13 -26.72
N SER A 124 18.16 -37.86 -27.16
CA SER A 124 18.81 -37.39 -28.38
C SER A 124 20.33 -37.51 -28.32
N ARG A 125 20.95 -37.23 -27.15
CA ARG A 125 22.39 -37.35 -26.96
C ARG A 125 22.88 -38.80 -26.99
N ASN A 126 22.09 -39.74 -26.48
CA ASN A 126 22.43 -41.17 -26.56
C ASN A 126 22.30 -41.71 -27.99
N ASN A 127 21.29 -41.27 -28.75
CA ASN A 127 21.12 -41.65 -30.16
C ASN A 127 22.15 -41.02 -31.10
N SER A 128 22.76 -39.88 -30.75
CA SER A 128 23.83 -39.26 -31.55
C SER A 128 25.22 -39.84 -31.27
N SER A 129 25.35 -40.73 -30.28
CA SER A 129 26.60 -41.32 -29.82
C SER A 129 26.77 -42.80 -30.21
N SER A 130 25.76 -43.37 -30.90
CA SER A 130 25.78 -44.71 -31.53
C SER A 130 25.86 -44.56 -33.05
#